data_AF-A0A1J5KQ06-F1
#
_entry.id   AF-A0A1J5KQ06-F1
#
_cell.length_a   1.000
_cell.length_b   1.000
_cell.length_c   1.000
_cell.angle_alpha   90.00
_cell.angle_beta   90.00
_cell.angle_gamma   90.00
#
_symmetry.space_group_name_H-M   'P 1'
#
loop_
_entity.id
_entity.type
_entity.pdbx_description
1 polymer ?
#
loop_
_entity_poly.entity_id
_entity_poly.type
_entity_poly.pdbx_seq_one_letter_code
_entity_poly.pdbx_strand_id
1 'polypeptide(L)'
;MDKYKKNKTPIMEKNKINIFQSKYLDLFTDFGYGVNSLSDILQSLGYNIENLNSSSGKTEAIDAIGQLLEKEIIYVLHWGKHHNIIKNLDLNYKQTLIFINEIWFENANYSDFLDMVTFKYTDWYYNKLKEAGIDVNTDWGLFGKEFVPNIEEWIKEKRP
;
A
#
# COMPACT_ATOMS: atom_id res chain seq x y z
N MET A 1 -20.33 -41.37 -12.89
CA MET A 1 -20.98 -40.04 -12.78
C MET A 1 -20.02 -39.13 -12.04
N ASP A 2 -19.04 -38.57 -12.75
CA ASP A 2 -18.04 -37.66 -12.16
C ASP A 2 -18.32 -36.23 -12.64
N LYS A 3 -18.96 -35.45 -11.77
CA LYS A 3 -19.19 -34.02 -11.97
C LYS A 3 -18.58 -33.25 -10.81
N TYR A 4 -17.25 -33.25 -10.71
CA TYR A 4 -16.52 -32.23 -9.98
C TYR A 4 -15.64 -31.46 -10.97
N LYS A 5 -16.29 -30.54 -11.70
CA LYS A 5 -15.58 -29.46 -12.37
C LYS A 5 -15.01 -28.56 -11.27
N LYS A 6 -13.69 -28.60 -11.08
CA LYS A 6 -12.94 -27.59 -10.34
C LYS A 6 -13.21 -26.25 -11.01
N ASN A 7 -14.04 -25.41 -10.38
CA ASN A 7 -14.12 -24.00 -10.71
C ASN A 7 -12.77 -23.38 -10.34
N LYS A 8 -11.86 -23.30 -11.31
CA LYS A 8 -10.74 -22.36 -11.22
C LYS A 8 -11.37 -20.98 -11.21
N THR A 9 -11.39 -20.32 -10.05
CA THR A 9 -11.63 -18.89 -9.96
C THR A 9 -10.70 -18.23 -10.99
N PRO A 10 -11.21 -17.44 -11.94
CA PRO A 10 -10.34 -16.70 -12.84
C PRO A 10 -9.53 -15.77 -11.95
N ILE A 11 -8.22 -16.00 -11.86
CA ILE A 11 -7.30 -14.99 -11.35
C ILE A 11 -7.39 -13.89 -12.40
N MET A 12 -8.19 -12.86 -12.11
CA MET A 12 -8.31 -11.70 -12.97
C MET A 12 -6.91 -11.09 -13.06
N GLU A 13 -6.23 -11.28 -14.19
CA GLU A 13 -5.20 -10.35 -14.67
C GLU A 13 -5.92 -9.03 -15.01
N LYS A 14 -6.42 -8.34 -13.98
CA LYS A 14 -6.79 -6.93 -14.08
C LYS A 14 -5.50 -6.14 -14.16
N ASN A 15 -5.52 -5.05 -14.94
CA ASN A 15 -4.40 -4.12 -15.10
C ASN A 15 -3.83 -3.73 -13.73
N LYS A 16 -2.76 -4.41 -13.32
CA LYS A 16 -2.04 -4.14 -12.08
C LYS A 16 -1.56 -2.69 -12.16
N ILE A 17 -1.90 -1.87 -11.18
CA ILE A 17 -1.38 -0.50 -11.15
C ILE A 17 0.14 -0.54 -11.14
N ASN A 18 0.81 0.48 -11.66
CA ASN A 18 2.25 0.65 -11.45
C ASN A 18 2.46 1.75 -10.42
N ILE A 19 2.87 1.39 -9.20
CA ILE A 19 3.06 2.37 -8.11
C ILE A 19 4.16 3.39 -8.41
N PHE A 20 5.03 3.15 -9.40
CA PHE A 20 6.12 4.08 -9.77
C PHE A 20 5.72 5.16 -10.78
N GLN A 21 4.46 5.22 -11.18
CA GLN A 21 3.98 6.33 -11.98
C GLN A 21 4.04 7.64 -11.18
N SER A 22 4.41 8.73 -11.85
CA SER A 22 4.61 10.05 -11.20
C SER A 22 3.39 10.55 -10.42
N LYS A 23 2.17 10.15 -10.81
CA LYS A 23 0.93 10.49 -10.11
C LYS A 23 0.74 9.79 -8.77
N TYR A 24 1.57 8.80 -8.43
CA TYR A 24 1.49 8.02 -7.19
C TYR A 24 2.71 8.23 -6.29
N LEU A 25 3.48 9.30 -6.52
CA LEU A 25 4.67 9.61 -5.72
C LEU A 25 4.35 9.81 -4.23
N ASP A 26 3.12 10.21 -3.92
CA ASP A 26 2.64 10.39 -2.54
C ASP A 26 2.67 9.09 -1.72
N LEU A 27 2.71 7.91 -2.37
CA LEU A 27 2.88 6.62 -1.68
C LEU A 27 4.26 6.42 -1.05
N PHE A 28 5.23 7.28 -1.37
CA PHE A 28 6.65 7.12 -1.03
C PHE A 28 7.15 8.18 -0.02
N THR A 29 6.22 8.85 0.66
CA THR A 29 6.52 9.95 1.57
C THR A 29 5.58 9.99 2.77
N ASP A 30 6.11 10.38 3.93
CA ASP A 30 5.31 10.73 5.11
C ASP A 30 4.64 12.12 4.98
N PHE A 31 4.98 12.90 3.95
CA PHE A 31 4.46 14.24 3.66
C PHE A 31 3.50 14.18 2.48
N GLY A 32 2.21 14.43 2.74
CA GLY A 32 1.11 14.14 1.85
C GLY A 32 0.13 13.23 2.58
N TYR A 33 -0.45 12.27 1.87
CA TYR A 33 -1.25 11.22 2.50
C TYR A 33 -0.36 10.06 2.97
N GLY A 34 0.60 9.62 2.14
CA GLY A 34 1.54 8.57 2.48
C GLY A 34 0.88 7.20 2.53
N VAL A 35 1.30 6.38 3.50
CA VAL A 35 0.86 4.99 3.65
C VAL A 35 0.27 4.66 5.02
N ASN A 36 0.08 5.63 5.91
CA ASN A 36 -0.23 5.34 7.31
C ASN A 36 -1.54 4.55 7.49
N SER A 37 -2.53 4.77 6.63
CA SER A 37 -3.83 4.10 6.65
C SER A 37 -4.31 3.69 5.25
N LEU A 38 -5.41 2.95 5.17
CA LEU A 38 -6.05 2.66 3.87
C LEU A 38 -6.59 3.93 3.21
N SER A 39 -7.10 4.88 3.98
CA SER A 39 -7.55 6.16 3.45
C SER A 39 -6.40 6.96 2.85
N ASP A 40 -5.22 6.92 3.49
CA ASP A 40 -4.05 7.63 2.98
C ASP A 40 -3.55 7.04 1.67
N ILE A 41 -3.52 5.70 1.57
CA ILE A 41 -3.16 5.00 0.34
C ILE A 41 -4.18 5.33 -0.76
N LEU A 42 -5.47 5.28 -0.46
CA LEU A 42 -6.53 5.64 -1.43
C LEU A 42 -6.38 7.09 -1.91
N GLN A 43 -6.09 8.02 -1.00
CA GLN A 43 -5.91 9.43 -1.35
C GLN A 43 -4.63 9.65 -2.17
N SER A 44 -3.53 8.94 -1.87
CA SER A 44 -2.31 8.89 -2.69
C SER A 44 -2.56 8.31 -4.09
N LEU A 45 -3.62 7.50 -4.26
CA LEU A 45 -4.07 6.96 -5.56
C LEU A 45 -5.06 7.89 -6.29
N GLY A 46 -5.42 9.03 -5.70
CA GLY A 46 -6.33 10.03 -6.28
C GLY A 46 -7.81 9.86 -5.90
N TYR A 47 -8.12 9.00 -4.93
CA TYR A 47 -9.47 8.87 -4.37
C TYR A 47 -9.74 9.95 -3.32
N ASN A 48 -11.01 10.26 -3.09
CA ASN A 48 -11.46 11.23 -2.10
C ASN A 48 -12.62 10.64 -1.28
N ILE A 49 -13.15 11.42 -0.33
CA ILE A 49 -14.21 10.97 0.58
C ILE A 49 -15.48 10.49 -0.16
N GLU A 50 -15.73 10.96 -1.38
CA GLU A 50 -16.93 10.60 -2.14
C GLU A 50 -16.79 9.25 -2.86
N ASN A 51 -15.57 8.80 -3.14
CA ASN A 51 -15.32 7.61 -3.96
C ASN A 51 -14.36 6.58 -3.34
N LEU A 52 -13.90 6.79 -2.09
CA LEU A 52 -12.93 5.92 -1.44
C LEU A 52 -13.39 4.46 -1.29
N ASN A 53 -14.70 4.23 -1.14
CA ASN A 53 -15.28 2.88 -1.02
C ASN A 53 -15.73 2.29 -2.37
N SER A 54 -15.27 2.87 -3.48
CA SER A 54 -15.54 2.30 -4.80
C SER A 54 -14.83 0.96 -5.00
N SER A 55 -15.41 0.08 -5.80
CA SER A 55 -14.78 -1.21 -6.15
C SER A 55 -13.45 -1.04 -6.88
N SER A 56 -13.28 0.05 -7.64
CA SER A 56 -11.98 0.42 -8.24
C SER A 56 -10.98 0.83 -7.19
N GLY A 57 -11.37 1.68 -6.22
CA GLY A 57 -10.52 2.09 -5.11
C GLY A 57 -10.01 0.91 -4.31
N LYS A 58 -10.89 -0.03 -3.94
CA LYS A 58 -10.47 -1.28 -3.29
C LYS A 58 -9.46 -2.07 -4.13
N THR A 59 -9.74 -2.27 -5.42
CA THR A 59 -8.85 -3.06 -6.31
C THR A 59 -7.47 -2.40 -6.41
N GLU A 60 -7.42 -1.10 -6.68
CA GLU A 60 -6.17 -0.36 -6.86
C GLU A 60 -5.38 -0.23 -5.55
N ALA A 61 -6.05 -0.01 -4.42
CA ALA A 61 -5.40 0.01 -3.11
C ALA A 61 -4.77 -1.34 -2.77
N ILE A 62 -5.48 -2.45 -3.00
CA ILE A 62 -4.92 -3.80 -2.78
C ILE A 62 -3.71 -4.06 -3.67
N ASP A 63 -3.76 -3.66 -4.95
CA ASP A 63 -2.61 -3.78 -5.86
C ASP A 63 -1.43 -2.89 -5.44
N ALA A 64 -1.69 -1.68 -4.93
CA ALA A 64 -0.68 -0.76 -4.42
C ALA A 64 0.03 -1.33 -3.20
N ILE A 65 -0.76 -1.72 -2.18
CA ILE A 65 -0.29 -2.35 -0.94
C ILE A 65 0.54 -3.59 -1.27
N GLY A 66 0.07 -4.39 -2.24
CA GLY A 66 0.79 -5.60 -2.64
C GLY A 66 2.18 -5.31 -3.17
N GLN A 67 2.32 -4.28 -4.00
CA GLN A 67 3.63 -3.87 -4.53
C GLN A 67 4.52 -3.25 -3.46
N LEU A 68 3.97 -2.46 -2.53
CA LEU A 68 4.72 -1.86 -1.43
C LEU A 68 5.24 -2.93 -0.46
N LEU A 69 4.41 -3.92 -0.11
CA LEU A 69 4.80 -5.05 0.74
C LEU A 69 5.81 -5.98 0.05
N GLU A 70 5.59 -6.33 -1.23
CA GLU A 70 6.50 -7.17 -2.02
C GLU A 70 7.90 -6.57 -2.12
N LYS A 71 7.98 -5.23 -2.14
CA LYS A 71 9.22 -4.47 -2.16
C LYS A 71 9.79 -4.17 -0.78
N GLU A 72 9.13 -4.64 0.29
CA GLU A 72 9.47 -4.36 1.69
C GLU A 72 9.57 -2.86 1.98
N ILE A 73 8.82 -2.01 1.27
CA ILE A 73 8.81 -0.56 1.50
C ILE A 73 8.00 -0.25 2.75
N ILE A 74 6.91 -1.00 2.97
CA ILE A 74 6.03 -0.87 4.13
C ILE A 74 5.88 -2.20 4.86
N TYR A 75 5.39 -2.13 6.09
CA TYR A 75 4.87 -3.27 6.83
C TYR A 75 3.58 -2.87 7.55
N VAL A 76 2.78 -3.87 7.94
CA VAL A 76 1.58 -3.64 8.76
C VAL A 76 2.01 -3.44 10.21
N LEU A 77 1.79 -2.24 10.74
CA LEU A 77 2.09 -1.88 12.12
C LEU A 77 0.96 -2.33 13.06
N HIS A 78 -0.29 -2.15 12.64
CA HIS A 78 -1.47 -2.43 13.47
C HIS A 78 -2.65 -2.91 12.63
N TRP A 79 -3.46 -3.84 13.16
CA TRP A 79 -4.61 -4.46 12.46
C TRP A 79 -5.96 -4.03 13.04
N GLY A 80 -6.05 -2.80 13.53
CA GLY A 80 -7.23 -2.26 14.18
C GLY A 80 -7.76 -3.18 15.29
N LYS A 81 -9.08 -3.41 15.28
CA LYS A 81 -9.76 -4.32 16.21
C LYS A 81 -9.25 -5.77 16.19
N HIS A 82 -8.57 -6.18 15.12
CA HIS A 82 -8.06 -7.55 14.97
C HIS A 82 -6.59 -7.71 15.41
N HIS A 83 -5.90 -6.62 15.80
CA HIS A 83 -4.47 -6.63 16.10
C HIS A 83 -4.05 -7.69 17.11
N ASN A 84 -4.76 -7.85 18.22
CA ASN A 84 -4.37 -8.81 19.25
C ASN A 84 -4.46 -10.28 18.80
N ILE A 85 -5.23 -10.57 17.76
CA ILE A 85 -5.37 -11.93 17.21
C ILE A 85 -4.27 -12.20 16.17
N ILE A 86 -3.91 -11.19 15.37
CA ILE A 86 -3.07 -11.37 14.18
C ILE A 86 -1.60 -11.04 14.44
N LYS A 87 -1.28 -10.14 15.38
CA LYS A 87 0.07 -9.58 15.53
C LYS A 87 1.19 -10.60 15.76
N ASN A 88 0.85 -11.81 16.21
CA ASN A 88 1.81 -12.89 16.45
C ASN A 88 1.86 -13.92 15.30
N LEU A 89 1.08 -13.72 14.23
CA LEU A 89 1.13 -14.54 13.04
C LEU A 89 2.22 -14.02 12.11
N ASP A 90 3.10 -14.92 11.68
CA ASP A 90 4.10 -14.64 10.65
C ASP A 90 3.44 -14.74 9.28
N LEU A 91 2.78 -13.65 8.86
CA LEU A 91 2.09 -13.56 7.59
C LEU A 91 3.03 -13.08 6.50
N ASN A 92 3.15 -13.86 5.42
CA ASN A 92 3.80 -13.35 4.21
C ASN A 92 2.90 -12.33 3.50
N TYR A 93 3.47 -11.55 2.57
CA TYR A 93 2.72 -10.48 1.90
C TYR A 93 1.42 -10.94 1.21
N LYS A 94 1.37 -12.15 0.63
CA LYS A 94 0.14 -12.67 -0.01
C LYS A 94 -0.95 -12.93 1.04
N GLN A 95 -0.58 -13.49 2.18
CA GLN A 95 -1.51 -13.72 3.29
C GLN A 95 -1.99 -12.39 3.88
N THR A 96 -1.08 -11.43 4.05
CA THR A 96 -1.39 -10.05 4.46
C THR A 96 -2.43 -9.42 3.53
N LEU A 97 -2.26 -9.53 2.21
CA LEU A 97 -3.23 -9.00 1.24
C LEU A 97 -4.60 -9.67 1.31
N ILE A 98 -4.63 -10.99 1.45
CA ILE A 98 -5.89 -11.73 1.64
C ILE A 98 -6.60 -11.19 2.88
N PHE A 99 -5.88 -11.01 3.98
CA PHE A 99 -6.45 -10.54 5.22
C PHE A 99 -6.98 -9.10 5.12
N ILE A 100 -6.21 -8.18 4.52
CA ILE A 100 -6.66 -6.80 4.25
C ILE A 100 -7.93 -6.83 3.40
N ASN A 101 -7.99 -7.67 2.37
CA ASN A 101 -9.15 -7.79 1.51
C ASN A 101 -10.39 -8.35 2.23
N GLU A 102 -10.19 -9.25 3.19
CA GLU A 102 -11.25 -9.85 4.03
C GLU A 102 -11.82 -8.87 5.06
N ILE A 103 -10.98 -8.05 5.70
CA ILE A 103 -11.46 -7.05 6.67
C ILE A 103 -12.05 -5.81 5.99
N TRP A 104 -11.80 -5.63 4.70
CA TRP A 104 -12.40 -4.57 3.91
C TRP A 104 -13.85 -4.90 3.56
N PHE A 105 -14.78 -4.36 4.35
CA PHE A 105 -16.22 -4.57 4.21
C PHE A 105 -16.90 -3.52 3.33
N GLU A 106 -18.06 -3.89 2.78
CA GLU A 106 -18.91 -2.98 2.01
C GLU A 106 -19.48 -1.87 2.92
N ASN A 107 -19.43 -0.63 2.44
CA ASN A 107 -19.84 0.59 3.14
C ASN A 107 -18.86 1.11 4.22
N ALA A 108 -17.62 0.63 4.22
CA ALA A 108 -16.56 1.27 4.98
C ALA A 108 -16.44 2.76 4.57
N ASN A 109 -16.37 3.64 5.55
CA ASN A 109 -16.20 5.09 5.35
C ASN A 109 -14.78 5.53 5.73
N TYR A 110 -14.51 6.83 5.57
CA TYR A 110 -13.19 7.41 5.86
C TYR A 110 -12.67 7.06 7.28
N SER A 111 -13.53 7.16 8.30
CA SER A 111 -13.15 6.81 9.68
C SER A 111 -12.83 5.32 9.82
N ASP A 112 -13.59 4.44 9.15
CA ASP A 112 -13.32 3.00 9.19
C ASP A 112 -11.93 2.70 8.61
N PHE A 113 -11.53 3.37 7.52
CA PHE A 113 -10.26 3.13 6.86
C PHE A 113 -9.03 3.62 7.63
N LEU A 114 -9.19 4.63 8.50
CA LEU A 114 -8.13 5.07 9.42
C LEU A 114 -7.77 3.98 10.43
N ASP A 115 -8.78 3.29 10.96
CA ASP A 115 -8.62 2.35 12.07
C ASP A 115 -8.50 0.88 11.63
N MET A 116 -8.82 0.56 10.38
CA MET A 116 -8.90 -0.82 9.88
C MET A 116 -7.52 -1.51 9.88
N VAL A 117 -6.52 -0.84 9.30
CA VAL A 117 -5.14 -1.30 9.24
C VAL A 117 -4.23 -0.09 9.10
N THR A 118 -3.14 -0.12 9.88
CA THR A 118 -2.13 0.94 9.87
C THR A 118 -0.84 0.37 9.33
N PHE A 119 -0.20 1.09 8.43
CA PHE A 119 1.11 0.73 7.89
C PHE A 119 2.17 1.70 8.39
N LYS A 120 3.42 1.29 8.22
CA LYS A 120 4.57 2.15 8.40
C LYS A 120 5.62 1.80 7.37
N TYR A 121 6.40 2.79 6.95
CA TYR A 121 7.63 2.53 6.19
C TYR A 121 8.58 1.64 6.98
N THR A 122 9.24 0.72 6.29
CA THR A 122 10.32 -0.07 6.89
C THR A 122 11.52 0.81 7.23
N ASP A 123 12.28 0.39 8.23
CA ASP A 123 13.44 1.15 8.69
C ASP A 123 14.49 1.31 7.59
N TRP A 124 14.71 0.29 6.73
CA TRP A 124 15.68 0.42 5.63
C TRP A 124 15.26 1.51 4.64
N TYR A 125 13.98 1.54 4.25
CA TYR A 125 13.47 2.49 3.28
C TYR A 125 13.59 3.90 3.83
N TYR A 126 13.12 4.09 5.07
CA TYR A 126 13.16 5.38 5.76
C TYR A 126 14.60 5.88 5.98
N ASN A 127 15.53 5.00 6.36
CA ASN A 127 16.93 5.35 6.52
C ASN A 127 17.57 5.74 5.18
N LYS A 128 17.23 5.07 4.09
CA LYS A 128 17.74 5.42 2.75
C LYS A 128 17.22 6.76 2.25
N LEU A 129 15.97 7.11 2.56
CA LEU A 129 15.46 8.46 2.30
C LEU A 129 16.28 9.51 3.05
N LYS A 130 16.54 9.29 4.35
CA LYS A 130 17.38 10.18 5.16
C LYS A 130 18.81 10.32 4.62
N GLU A 131 19.44 9.22 4.22
CA GLU A 131 20.77 9.23 3.60
C GLU A 131 20.81 10.04 2.29
N ALA A 132 19.70 10.06 1.55
CA ALA A 132 19.54 10.87 0.35
C ALA A 132 19.23 12.36 0.63
N GLY A 133 19.26 12.78 1.90
CA GLY A 133 19.02 14.17 2.33
C GLY A 133 17.54 14.54 2.41
N ILE A 134 16.65 13.55 2.49
CA ILE A 134 15.21 13.78 2.51
C ILE A 134 14.71 13.84 3.95
N ASP A 135 13.97 14.90 4.25
CA ASP A 135 13.42 15.20 5.57
C ASP A 135 12.05 15.88 5.49
N VAL A 136 11.58 16.40 6.64
CA VAL A 136 10.28 17.08 6.78
C VAL A 136 10.13 18.37 5.98
N ASN A 137 11.23 18.95 5.52
CA ASN A 137 11.26 20.21 4.79
C ASN A 137 11.46 20.00 3.28
N THR A 138 11.58 18.75 2.81
CA THR A 138 11.84 18.44 1.41
C THR A 138 10.61 18.70 0.54
N ASP A 139 10.79 19.43 -0.58
CA ASP A 139 9.74 19.60 -1.59
C ASP A 139 9.56 18.30 -2.38
N TRP A 140 8.43 17.64 -2.17
CA TRP A 140 8.15 16.34 -2.78
C TRP A 140 7.74 16.40 -4.25
N GLY A 141 7.27 17.56 -4.72
CA GLY A 141 7.13 17.81 -6.15
C GLY A 141 8.48 17.82 -6.86
N LEU A 142 9.55 18.20 -6.13
CA LEU A 142 10.94 18.09 -6.57
C LEU A 142 11.56 16.72 -6.27
N PHE A 143 11.15 16.01 -5.21
CA PHE A 143 11.68 14.67 -4.85
C PHE A 143 11.69 13.68 -6.03
N GLY A 144 10.53 13.44 -6.64
CA GLY A 144 10.42 12.45 -7.73
C GLY A 144 11.04 12.92 -9.07
N LYS A 145 11.50 14.18 -9.14
CA LYS A 145 12.13 14.77 -10.33
C LYS A 145 13.64 14.96 -10.16
N GLU A 146 14.10 15.31 -8.97
CA GLU A 146 15.47 15.77 -8.70
C GLU A 146 16.23 14.83 -7.75
N PHE A 147 15.58 14.28 -6.72
CA PHE A 147 16.25 13.47 -5.69
C PHE A 147 16.21 11.98 -6.01
N VAL A 148 15.07 11.49 -6.52
CA VAL A 148 14.92 10.10 -6.96
C VAL A 148 14.18 10.07 -8.31
N PRO A 149 14.83 10.52 -9.40
CA PRO A 149 14.22 10.58 -10.73
C PRO A 149 13.78 9.20 -11.27
N ASN A 150 14.33 8.11 -10.71
CA ASN A 150 13.87 6.76 -10.96
C ASN A 150 13.75 5.99 -9.63
N ILE A 151 12.61 6.15 -8.96
CA ILE A 151 12.34 5.52 -7.67
C ILE A 151 12.32 4.01 -7.74
N GLU A 152 11.90 3.43 -8.87
CA GLU A 152 11.93 2.00 -9.06
C GLU A 152 13.35 1.46 -9.01
N GLU A 153 14.26 2.07 -9.78
CA GLU A 153 15.66 1.64 -9.82
C GLU A 153 16.36 1.91 -8.50
N TRP A 154 16.12 3.08 -7.89
CA TRP A 154 16.65 3.41 -6.58
C TRP A 154 16.23 2.39 -5.51
N ILE A 155 14.97 1.95 -5.50
CA ILE A 155 14.51 0.89 -4.58
C ILE A 155 15.25 -0.42 -4.86
N LYS A 156 15.44 -0.81 -6.13
CA LYS A 156 16.18 -2.03 -6.48
C LYS A 156 17.63 -1.98 -6.04
N GLU A 157 18.29 -0.83 -6.17
CA GLU A 157 19.70 -0.64 -5.82
C GLU A 157 19.95 -0.55 -4.31
N LYS A 158 18.98 0.00 -3.55
CA LYS A 158 19.16 0.32 -2.13
C LYS A 158 18.55 -0.70 -1.18
N ARG A 159 17.66 -1.57 -1.66
CA ARG A 159 17.07 -2.64 -0.84
C ARG A 159 18.18 -3.60 -0.35
N PRO A 160 18.20 -3.97 0.94
CA PRO A 160 19.17 -4.90 1.51
C PRO A 160 19.16 -6.31 0.90
#